data_AF-A0A655IDH1-F1
#
_entry.id   AF-A0A655IDH1-F1
#
_cell.length_a   1.000
_cell.length_b   1.000
_cell.length_c   1.000
_cell.angle_alpha   90.00
_cell.angle_beta   90.00
_cell.angle_gamma   90.00
#
_symmetry.space_group_name_H-M   'P 1'
#
loop_
_entity.id
_entity.type
_entity.pdbx_description
1 polymer ?
#
loop_
_entity_poly.entity_id
_entity_poly.type
_entity_poly.pdbx_seq_one_letter_code
_entity_poly.pdbx_strand_id
1 'polypeptide(L)' 'MTRADADMAAEISTVDDIDAEPGRITVILALHDLINGGHVGHYGTGHGAMSVTVSQ' A
#
# COMPACT_ATOMS: atom_id res chain seq x y z
N MET A 1 -11.16 -6.38 0.69
CA MET A 1 -11.31 -7.84 0.42
C MET A 1 -9.96 -8.54 0.37
N THR A 2 -8.98 -8.00 -0.37
CA THR A 2 -7.62 -8.56 -0.46
C THR A 2 -6.89 -8.64 0.88
N ARG A 3 -6.99 -7.60 1.71
CA ARG A 3 -6.32 -7.52 3.02
C ARG A 3 -6.91 -8.44 4.11
N ALA A 4 -8.13 -8.95 3.93
CA ALA A 4 -8.80 -9.78 4.92
C ALA A 4 -8.49 -11.28 4.77
N ASP A 5 -7.89 -11.65 3.64
CA ASP A 5 -7.44 -13.01 3.34
C ASP A 5 -5.92 -13.06 3.47
N ALA A 6 -5.38 -13.91 4.35
CA ALA A 6 -3.97 -13.90 4.71
C ALA A 6 -3.05 -14.35 3.56
N ASP A 7 -3.54 -15.25 2.70
CA ASP A 7 -2.81 -15.75 1.54
C ASP A 7 -2.74 -14.65 0.47
N MET A 8 -3.88 -14.00 0.22
CA MET A 8 -3.97 -12.89 -0.74
C MET A 8 -3.23 -11.62 -0.26
N ALA A 9 -3.18 -11.39 1.04
CA ALA A 9 -2.40 -10.30 1.64
C ALA A 9 -0.89 -10.46 1.45
N ALA A 10 -0.40 -11.71 1.38
CA ALA A 10 1.01 -12.02 1.18
C ALA A 10 1.45 -11.91 -0.29
N GLU A 11 0.52 -11.76 -1.23
CA GLU A 11 0.81 -11.67 -2.67
C GLU A 11 0.42 -10.33 -3.30
N ILE A 12 -0.45 -9.55 -2.67
CA ILE A 12 -1.04 -8.34 -3.28
C ILE A 12 -0.78 -7.10 -2.44
N SER A 13 -0.05 -6.13 -3.00
CA SER A 13 0.03 -4.79 -2.43
C SER A 13 -1.28 -4.02 -2.59
N THR A 14 -1.65 -3.23 -1.58
CA THR A 14 -2.88 -2.41 -1.60
C THR A 14 -2.59 -0.99 -1.15
N VAL A 15 -3.22 -0.01 -1.77
CA VAL A 15 -3.16 1.39 -1.33
C VAL A 15 -4.59 1.89 -1.12
N ASP A 16 -4.87 2.44 0.04
CA ASP A 16 -6.15 3.06 0.38
C ASP A 16 -6.21 4.50 -0.20
N ASP A 17 -7.42 5.04 -0.42
CA ASP A 17 -7.66 6.44 -0.82
C ASP A 17 -6.92 6.93 -2.09
N ILE A 18 -6.87 6.11 -3.14
CA ILE A 18 -6.17 6.46 -4.41
C ILE A 18 -6.76 7.70 -5.11
N ASP A 19 -8.00 8.07 -4.81
CA ASP A 19 -8.61 9.29 -5.34
C ASP A 19 -7.99 10.56 -4.73
N ALA A 20 -7.38 10.46 -3.54
CA ALA A 20 -6.69 11.55 -2.88
C ALA A 20 -5.22 11.66 -3.36
N GLU A 21 -4.68 12.89 -3.32
CA GLU A 21 -3.26 13.14 -3.63
C GLU A 21 -2.28 12.22 -2.89
N PRO A 22 -2.41 12.01 -1.57
CA PRO A 22 -1.53 11.09 -0.84
C PRO A 22 -1.58 9.64 -1.35
N GLY A 23 -2.76 9.13 -1.73
CA GLY A 23 -2.91 7.77 -2.24
C GLY A 23 -2.21 7.58 -3.58
N ARG A 24 -2.29 8.56 -4.48
CA ARG A 24 -1.58 8.53 -5.77
C ARG A 24 -0.06 8.55 -5.61
N ILE A 25 0.46 9.38 -4.71
CA ILE A 25 1.90 9.42 -4.40
C ILE A 25 2.35 8.08 -3.84
N THR A 26 1.57 7.52 -2.91
CA THR A 26 1.86 6.24 -2.26
C THR A 26 1.90 5.09 -3.27
N VAL A 27 1.00 5.07 -4.27
CA VAL A 27 1.06 4.08 -5.37
C VAL A 27 2.38 4.11 -6.12
N ILE A 28 2.89 5.30 -6.46
CA ILE A 28 4.14 5.43 -7.21
C ILE A 28 5.32 4.94 -6.37
N LEU A 29 5.37 5.33 -5.09
CA LEU A 29 6.44 4.92 -4.18
C LEU A 29 6.41 3.41 -3.89
N ALA A 30 5.22 2.85 -3.64
CA ALA A 30 5.05 1.42 -3.39
C ALA A 30 5.40 0.57 -4.62
N LEU A 31 5.01 1.02 -5.82
CA LEU A 31 5.39 0.36 -7.06
C LEU A 31 6.90 0.42 -7.28
N HIS A 32 7.49 1.60 -7.08
CA HIS A 32 8.94 1.77 -7.18
C HIS A 32 9.69 0.84 -6.22
N ASP A 33 9.27 0.75 -4.96
CA ASP A 33 9.89 -0.16 -3.99
C ASP A 33 9.78 -1.62 -4.46
N LEU A 34 8.58 -2.06 -4.87
CA LEU A 34 8.33 -3.43 -5.30
C LEU A 34 9.18 -3.85 -6.51
N ILE A 35 9.28 -2.99 -7.53
CA ILE A 35 10.10 -3.31 -8.73
C ILE A 35 11.60 -3.29 -8.45
N ASN A 36 12.03 -2.63 -7.36
CA ASN A 36 13.43 -2.61 -6.92
C ASN A 36 13.76 -3.75 -5.94
N GLY A 37 12.87 -4.74 -5.78
CA GLY A 37 13.07 -5.90 -4.91
C GLY A 37 12.47 -5.76 -3.51
N GLY A 38 11.66 -4.74 -3.29
CA GLY A 38 10.80 -4.61 -2.11
C GLY A 38 9.75 -5.72 -2.02
N HIS A 39 8.99 -5.69 -0.93
CA HIS A 39 8.00 -6.72 -0.60
C HIS A 39 6.59 -6.17 -0.80
N VAL A 40 5.62 -7.07 -0.97
CA VAL A 40 4.22 -6.62 -1.00
C VAL A 40 3.80 -6.01 0.33
N GLY A 41 2.96 -4.98 0.25
CA GLY A 41 2.63 -4.15 1.40
C GLY A 41 1.26 -3.48 1.31
N HIS A 42 0.71 -3.14 2.46
CA HIS A 42 -0.59 -2.53 2.57
C HIS A 42 -0.45 -1.10 3.11
N TYR A 43 -0.83 -0.10 2.34
CA TYR A 43 -0.59 1.31 2.66
C TYR A 43 -1.91 2.06 2.79
N GLY A 44 -2.00 2.95 3.78
CA GLY A 44 -3.22 3.72 4.04
C GLY A 44 -3.53 3.86 5.53
N THR A 45 -4.81 4.07 5.85
CA THR A 45 -5.30 4.36 7.21
C THR A 45 -6.09 3.21 7.84
N GLY A 46 -6.40 2.15 7.07
CA GLY A 46 -7.14 0.99 7.54
C GLY A 46 -6.33 0.09 8.51
N HIS A 47 -7.04 -0.74 9.29
CA HIS A 47 -6.41 -1.70 10.21
C HIS A 47 -5.43 -2.63 9.45
N GLY A 48 -4.19 -2.74 9.93
CA GLY A 48 -3.14 -3.53 9.29
C GLY A 48 -2.37 -2.84 8.15
N ALA A 49 -2.60 -1.55 7.90
CA ALA A 49 -1.76 -0.77 7.00
C ALA A 49 -0.39 -0.47 7.63
N MET A 50 0.69 -0.65 6.87
CA MET A 50 1.97 0.02 7.12
C MET A 50 1.76 1.52 6.92
N SER A 51 1.86 2.27 8.01
CA SER A 51 1.67 3.72 8.03
C SER A 51 2.75 4.40 7.19
N VAL A 52 2.40 4.78 5.95
CA VAL A 52 3.14 5.80 5.19
C VAL A 52 2.21 7.00 5.07
N THR A 53 2.27 7.86 6.08
CA THR A 53 1.76 9.22 5.94
C THR A 53 2.91 10.01 5.32
N VAL A 54 2.78 10.38 4.05
CA VAL A 54 3.55 11.52 3.55
C VAL A 54 2.99 12.73 4.30
N SER A 55 3.67 13.16 5.37
CA SER A 55 3.31 14.40 6.06
C SER A 55 3.26 15.52 5.03
N GLN A 56 2.10 16.15 4.88
CA GLN A 56 1.95 17.38 4.12
C GLN A 56 2.58 18.55 4.86
#